data_AF-A0A9D7Q1U8-F1
#
_entry.id   AF-A0A9D7Q1U8-F1
#
_cell.length_a   1.000
_cell.length_b   1.000
_cell.length_c   1.000
_cell.angle_alpha   90.00
_cell.angle_beta   90.00
_cell.angle_gamma   90.00
#
_symmetry.space_group_name_H-M   'P 1'
#
loop_
_entity.id
_entity.type
_entity.pdbx_description
1 polymer ?
#
loop_
_entity_poly.entity_id
_entity_poly.type
_entity_poly.pdbx_seq_one_letter_code
_entity_poly.pdbx_strand_id
1 'polypeptide(L)'
;MAVDEYVKLYGEGMKKQFIKQQLLKNFYAFELMMAPYAIGHMKTSFMLEELGYQLEDDDRVKYFLTNTLEMEDLDTVRFPGLSSLSKESHLAGEVKKNKKIQIVIGNPPYSYDSSNNAPGLRIK
;
A
#
# COMPACT_ATOMS: atom_id res chain seq x y z
N MET A 1 10.74 -19.32 1.54
CA MET A 1 9.65 -18.32 1.56
C MET A 1 8.31 -18.99 1.29
N ALA A 2 7.17 -18.32 1.52
CA ALA A 2 5.84 -18.90 1.29
C ALA A 2 5.63 -19.37 -0.17
N VAL A 3 6.22 -18.66 -1.14
CA VAL A 3 6.19 -19.05 -2.56
C VAL A 3 6.95 -20.36 -2.78
N ASP A 4 8.17 -20.50 -2.25
CA ASP A 4 8.95 -21.74 -2.39
C ASP A 4 8.23 -22.94 -1.79
N GLU A 5 7.58 -22.74 -0.64
CA GLU A 5 6.82 -23.81 0.02
C GLU A 5 5.59 -24.19 -0.81
N TYR A 6 4.87 -23.22 -1.36
CA TYR A 6 3.76 -23.47 -2.27
C TYR A 6 4.20 -24.21 -3.54
N VAL A 7 5.34 -23.83 -4.12
CA VAL A 7 5.93 -24.49 -5.29
C VAL A 7 6.32 -25.93 -4.99
N LYS A 8 6.88 -26.22 -3.80
CA LYS A 8 7.19 -27.60 -3.40
C LYS A 8 5.95 -28.47 -3.31
N LEU A 9 4.83 -27.92 -2.84
CA LEU A 9 3.58 -28.66 -2.64
C LEU A 9 2.77 -28.83 -3.93
N TYR A 10 2.76 -27.83 -4.80
CA TYR A 10 1.84 -27.76 -5.96
C TYR A 10 2.54 -27.66 -7.32
N GLY A 11 3.88 -27.57 -7.34
CA GLY A 11 4.69 -27.47 -8.56
C GLY A 11 4.89 -26.03 -9.08
N GLU A 12 5.92 -25.85 -9.90
CA GLU A 12 6.32 -24.55 -10.48
C GLU A 12 5.22 -23.91 -11.36
N GLY A 13 4.43 -24.72 -12.07
CA GLY A 13 3.35 -24.23 -12.94
C GLY A 13 2.29 -23.42 -12.18
N MET A 14 2.14 -23.64 -10.89
CA MET A 14 1.14 -22.97 -10.05
C MET A 14 1.65 -21.67 -9.42
N LYS A 15 2.95 -21.37 -9.54
CA LYS A 15 3.61 -20.21 -8.91
C LYS A 15 2.98 -18.89 -9.32
N LYS A 16 2.81 -18.67 -10.63
CA LYS A 16 2.22 -17.43 -11.17
C LYS A 16 0.79 -17.23 -10.67
N GLN A 17 0.00 -18.30 -10.68
CA GLN A 17 -1.38 -18.25 -10.19
C GLN A 17 -1.45 -17.92 -8.70
N PHE A 18 -0.57 -18.50 -7.88
CA PHE A 18 -0.47 -18.19 -6.46
C PHE A 18 -0.14 -16.70 -6.22
N ILE A 19 0.85 -16.17 -6.93
CA ILE A 19 1.23 -14.76 -6.81
C ILE A 19 0.05 -13.85 -7.21
N LYS A 20 -0.55 -14.06 -8.38
CA LYS A 20 -1.65 -13.23 -8.89
C LYS A 20 -2.90 -13.32 -8.01
N GLN A 21 -3.38 -14.54 -7.74
CA GLN A 21 -4.70 -14.76 -7.16
C GLN A 21 -4.72 -14.74 -5.64
N GLN A 22 -3.58 -14.98 -4.98
CA GLN A 22 -3.48 -15.00 -3.52
C GLN A 22 -2.65 -13.83 -3.00
N LEU A 23 -1.39 -13.68 -3.45
CA LEU A 23 -0.49 -12.66 -2.90
C LEU A 23 -0.95 -11.24 -3.26
N LEU A 24 -1.01 -10.91 -4.55
CA LEU A 24 -1.38 -9.56 -5.03
C LEU A 24 -2.84 -9.20 -4.67
N LYS A 25 -3.72 -10.21 -4.64
CA LYS A 25 -5.13 -9.99 -4.31
C LYS A 25 -5.35 -9.62 -2.84
N ASN A 26 -4.55 -10.17 -1.92
CA ASN A 26 -4.78 -10.02 -0.48
C ASN A 26 -3.75 -9.10 0.22
N PHE A 27 -2.73 -8.64 -0.50
CA PHE A 27 -1.79 -7.65 0.01
C PHE A 27 -2.32 -6.24 -0.18
N TYR A 28 -2.19 -5.41 0.86
CA TYR A 28 -2.56 -4.00 0.87
C TYR A 28 -1.48 -3.23 1.63
N ALA A 29 -1.00 -2.14 1.05
CA ALA A 29 -0.04 -1.24 1.68
C ALA A 29 -0.54 0.20 1.60
N PHE A 30 -0.24 0.98 2.63
CA PHE A 30 -0.62 2.38 2.71
C PHE A 30 0.60 3.19 3.12
N GLU A 31 0.76 4.35 2.51
CA GLU A 31 1.84 5.27 2.82
C GLU A 31 1.34 6.71 2.70
N LEU A 32 1.87 7.60 3.53
CA LEU A 32 1.50 9.01 3.55
C LEU A 32 2.41 9.84 2.62
N MET A 33 3.68 9.46 2.48
CA MET A 33 4.68 10.23 1.75
C MET A 33 4.92 9.69 0.32
N MET A 34 5.02 10.60 -0.66
CA MET A 34 5.23 10.24 -2.07
C MET A 34 6.53 9.45 -2.33
N ALA A 35 7.63 9.81 -1.67
CA ALA A 35 8.92 9.17 -1.91
C ALA A 35 8.97 7.71 -1.39
N PRO A 36 8.61 7.41 -0.12
CA PRO A 36 8.46 6.02 0.34
C PRO A 36 7.41 5.23 -0.45
N TYR A 37 6.33 5.86 -0.90
CA TYR A 37 5.32 5.22 -1.77
C TYR A 37 5.95 4.74 -3.09
N ALA A 38 6.72 5.60 -3.77
CA ALA A 38 7.41 5.24 -5.01
C ALA A 38 8.45 4.12 -4.78
N ILE A 39 9.25 4.23 -3.71
CA ILE A 39 10.25 3.22 -3.34
C ILE A 39 9.58 1.88 -3.01
N GLY A 40 8.45 1.90 -2.32
CA GLY A 40 7.67 0.71 -1.96
C GLY A 40 7.16 -0.02 -3.20
N HIS A 41 6.62 0.71 -4.18
CA HIS A 41 6.26 0.15 -5.49
C HIS A 41 7.47 -0.48 -6.19
N MET A 42 8.58 0.25 -6.31
CA MET A 42 9.80 -0.27 -6.97
C MET A 42 10.31 -1.55 -6.32
N LYS A 43 10.44 -1.57 -4.99
CA LYS A 43 10.89 -2.75 -4.25
C LYS A 43 9.96 -3.93 -4.42
N THR A 44 8.65 -3.69 -4.43
CA THR A 44 7.67 -4.77 -4.64
C THR A 44 7.78 -5.33 -6.05
N SER A 45 7.94 -4.48 -7.07
CA SER A 45 8.15 -4.94 -8.45
C SER A 45 9.41 -5.79 -8.58
N PHE A 46 10.55 -5.35 -8.02
CA PHE A 46 11.78 -6.14 -8.03
C PHE A 46 11.63 -7.49 -7.32
N MET A 47 10.95 -7.53 -6.17
CA MET A 47 10.68 -8.78 -5.46
C MET A 47 9.83 -9.74 -6.32
N LEU A 48 8.83 -9.23 -7.04
CA LEU A 48 8.02 -10.06 -7.94
C LEU A 48 8.85 -10.59 -9.12
N GLU A 49 9.72 -9.76 -9.69
CA GLU A 49 10.65 -10.17 -10.76
C GLU A 49 11.64 -11.24 -10.29
N GLU A 50 12.20 -11.12 -9.09
CA GLU A 50 13.04 -12.16 -8.46
C GLU A 50 12.27 -13.48 -8.26
N LEU A 51 10.96 -13.40 -8.02
CA LEU A 51 10.07 -14.54 -7.97
C LEU A 51 9.65 -15.05 -9.37
N GLY A 52 10.15 -14.45 -10.46
CA GLY A 52 9.81 -14.83 -11.83
C GLY A 52 8.41 -14.40 -12.27
N TYR A 53 7.84 -13.37 -11.62
CA TYR A 53 6.54 -12.81 -11.92
C TYR A 53 6.68 -11.36 -12.41
N GLN A 54 6.30 -11.12 -13.66
CA GLN A 54 6.16 -9.78 -14.20
C GLN A 54 4.69 -9.36 -14.10
N LEU A 55 4.44 -8.14 -13.63
CA LEU A 55 3.09 -7.58 -13.56
C LEU A 55 2.52 -7.47 -14.97
N GLU A 56 1.32 -8.05 -15.18
CA GLU A 56 0.54 -7.91 -16.40
C GLU A 56 -0.22 -6.56 -16.39
N ASP A 57 -0.76 -6.13 -17.53
CA ASP A 57 -1.42 -4.81 -17.67
C ASP A 57 -2.60 -4.61 -16.70
N ASP A 58 -3.26 -5.69 -16.29
CA ASP A 58 -4.36 -5.69 -15.32
C ASP A 58 -3.89 -5.86 -13.86
N ASP A 59 -2.61 -6.16 -13.65
CA ASP A 59 -2.05 -6.31 -12.33
C ASP A 59 -1.68 -4.97 -11.73
N ARG A 60 -1.95 -4.82 -10.42
CA ARG A 60 -1.37 -3.75 -9.63
C ARG A 60 -0.99 -4.24 -8.26
N VAL A 61 0.11 -3.72 -7.75
CA VAL A 61 0.37 -3.74 -6.32
C VAL A 61 -0.62 -2.75 -5.68
N LYS A 62 -1.39 -3.23 -4.69
CA LYS A 62 -2.37 -2.41 -3.95
C LYS A 62 -1.66 -1.62 -2.85
N TYR A 63 -0.76 -0.76 -3.31
CA TYR A 63 -0.04 0.21 -2.50
C TYR A 63 -0.71 1.56 -2.73
N PHE A 64 -1.20 2.19 -1.68
CA PHE A 64 -1.98 3.44 -1.76
C PHE A 64 -1.27 4.59 -1.07
N LEU A 65 -1.35 5.77 -1.68
CA LEU A 65 -0.88 7.02 -1.12
C LEU A 65 -2.05 7.74 -0.41
N THR A 66 -2.10 7.66 0.92
CA THR A 66 -3.21 8.20 1.72
C THR A 66 -2.79 8.44 3.17
N ASN A 67 -3.51 9.34 3.85
CA ASN A 67 -3.54 9.35 5.30
C ASN A 67 -4.45 8.22 5.80
N THR A 68 -3.88 7.27 6.54
CA THR A 68 -4.63 6.12 7.04
C THR A 68 -5.59 6.46 8.18
N LEU A 69 -5.37 7.57 8.89
CA LEU A 69 -6.24 8.05 9.97
C LEU A 69 -7.47 8.80 9.45
N GLU A 70 -7.38 9.32 8.23
CA GLU A 70 -8.46 10.10 7.61
C GLU A 70 -9.47 9.14 6.97
N MET A 71 -10.73 9.21 7.41
CA MET A 71 -11.82 8.38 6.87
C MET A 71 -12.69 9.11 5.84
N GLU A 72 -12.53 10.43 5.75
CA GLU A 72 -13.18 11.26 4.74
C GLU A 72 -12.53 11.00 3.39
N ASP A 73 -13.35 10.72 2.38
CA ASP A 73 -12.86 10.59 1.02
C ASP A 73 -12.50 12.00 0.52
N LEU A 74 -11.31 12.17 -0.07
CA LEU A 74 -10.85 13.42 -0.70
C LEU A 74 -11.68 13.82 -1.94
N ASP A 75 -12.88 13.24 -2.12
CA ASP A 75 -13.81 13.48 -3.22
C ASP A 75 -14.20 14.97 -3.34
N THR A 76 -13.98 15.76 -2.29
CA THR A 76 -14.23 17.20 -2.21
C THR A 76 -13.07 18.09 -2.68
N VAL A 77 -11.84 17.58 -2.82
CA VAL A 77 -10.67 18.41 -3.17
C VAL A 77 -10.36 18.29 -4.66
N ARG A 78 -11.23 18.88 -5.50
CA ARG A 78 -11.00 18.97 -6.96
C ARG A 78 -10.00 20.09 -7.31
N PHE A 79 -8.75 19.93 -6.88
CA PHE A 79 -7.65 20.79 -7.33
C PHE A 79 -7.03 20.23 -8.63
N PRO A 80 -6.85 21.06 -9.68
CA PRO A 80 -6.15 20.66 -10.89
C PRO A 80 -4.75 20.11 -10.57
N GLY A 81 -4.43 18.91 -11.06
CA GLY A 81 -3.13 18.26 -10.84
C GLY A 81 -3.07 17.26 -9.67
N LEU A 82 -4.13 17.12 -8.85
CA LEU A 82 -4.18 16.16 -7.73
C LEU A 82 -5.11 14.96 -7.97
N SER A 83 -5.64 14.78 -9.19
CA SER A 83 -6.60 13.71 -9.50
C SER A 83 -6.09 12.30 -9.16
N SER A 84 -4.80 12.04 -9.34
CA SER A 84 -4.17 10.77 -8.95
C SER A 84 -4.16 10.56 -7.44
N LEU A 85 -3.95 11.60 -6.64
CA LEU A 85 -4.00 11.50 -5.17
C LEU A 85 -5.42 11.26 -4.69
N SER A 86 -6.41 11.95 -5.27
CA SER A 86 -7.83 11.69 -4.97
C SER A 86 -8.20 10.24 -5.27
N LYS A 87 -7.73 9.70 -6.40
CA LYS A 87 -7.95 8.29 -6.77
C LYS A 87 -7.30 7.33 -5.77
N GLU A 88 -6.05 7.55 -5.39
CA GLU A 88 -5.35 6.71 -4.39
C GLU A 88 -6.05 6.75 -3.03
N SER A 89 -6.49 7.93 -2.59
CA SER A 89 -7.23 8.08 -1.33
C SER A 89 -8.59 7.39 -1.36
N HIS A 90 -9.35 7.55 -2.45
CA HIS A 90 -10.65 6.89 -2.63
C HIS A 90 -10.53 5.35 -2.59
N LEU A 91 -9.59 4.78 -3.35
CA LEU A 91 -9.35 3.34 -3.36
C LEU A 91 -8.87 2.83 -1.99
N ALA A 92 -8.06 3.62 -1.28
CA ALA A 92 -7.70 3.30 0.08
C ALA A 92 -8.91 3.33 1.02
N GLY A 93 -9.82 4.29 0.85
CA GLY A 93 -11.10 4.39 1.55
C GLY A 93 -11.93 3.12 1.40
N GLU A 94 -12.07 2.59 0.17
CA GLU A 94 -12.75 1.32 -0.08
C GLU A 94 -12.12 0.15 0.68
N VAL A 95 -10.78 0.09 0.73
CA VAL A 95 -10.08 -0.96 1.47
C VAL A 95 -10.32 -0.82 2.97
N LYS A 96 -10.13 0.38 3.52
CA LYS A 96 -10.31 0.71 4.94
C LYS A 96 -11.73 0.40 5.43
N LYS A 97 -12.75 0.66 4.59
CA LYS A 97 -14.18 0.51 4.94
C LYS A 97 -14.72 -0.91 4.69
N ASN A 98 -14.34 -1.53 3.57
CA ASN A 98 -15.06 -2.70 3.05
C ASN A 98 -14.26 -4.01 3.09
N LYS A 99 -12.94 -3.99 3.32
CA LYS A 99 -12.13 -5.21 3.34
C LYS A 99 -11.98 -5.72 4.77
N LYS A 100 -12.24 -7.01 4.96
CA LYS A 100 -11.97 -7.71 6.22
C LYS A 100 -10.47 -7.94 6.35
N ILE A 101 -9.77 -7.02 7.00
CA ILE A 101 -8.34 -7.13 7.29
C ILE A 101 -8.12 -8.06 8.48
N GLN A 102 -7.27 -9.08 8.29
CA GLN A 102 -6.97 -10.07 9.33
C GLN A 102 -5.69 -9.73 10.10
N ILE A 103 -4.69 -9.18 9.41
CA ILE A 103 -3.37 -8.91 9.95
C ILE A 103 -2.97 -7.50 9.52
N VAL A 104 -2.47 -6.71 10.47
CA VAL A 104 -1.85 -5.42 10.22
C VAL A 104 -0.41 -5.50 10.72
N ILE A 105 0.54 -5.16 9.86
CA ILE A 105 1.97 -5.07 10.18
C ILE A 105 2.47 -3.70 9.79
N GLY A 106 3.49 -3.20 10.49
CA GLY A 106 4.13 -1.94 10.15
C GLY A 106 4.94 -1.38 11.31
N ASN A 107 5.62 -0.28 11.01
CA ASN A 107 6.28 0.54 12.01
C ASN A 107 5.55 1.90 12.07
N PRO A 108 4.55 2.07 12.94
CA PRO A 108 3.79 3.31 12.98
C PRO A 108 4.70 4.50 13.36
N PRO A 109 4.38 5.72 12.93
CA PRO A 109 5.10 6.90 13.39
C PRO A 109 4.94 7.05 14.90
N TYR A 110 6.05 7.16 15.63
CA TYR A 110 6.02 7.45 17.05
C TYR A 110 6.06 8.96 17.25
N SER A 111 4.95 9.55 17.71
CA SER A 111 4.86 10.99 18.00
C SER A 111 4.09 11.20 19.29
N TYR A 112 4.72 11.81 20.29
CA TYR A 112 4.13 12.07 21.61
C TYR A 112 3.70 13.53 21.77
N ASP A 113 4.53 14.47 21.28
CA ASP A 113 4.21 15.90 21.14
C ASP A 113 5.30 16.57 20.28
N SER A 114 5.01 17.75 19.73
CA SER A 114 6.05 18.54 19.05
C SER A 114 7.11 18.97 20.07
N SER A 115 8.40 18.82 19.77
CA SER A 115 9.48 19.38 20.61
C SER A 115 9.48 20.92 20.63
N ASN A 116 8.60 21.55 19.84
CA ASN A 116 8.49 23.00 19.73
C ASN A 116 7.54 23.56 20.80
N ASN A 117 8.04 23.57 22.04
CA ASN A 117 7.27 23.95 23.22
C ASN A 117 7.25 25.47 23.47
N ALA A 118 8.00 26.24 22.67
CA ALA A 118 8.11 27.68 22.83
C ALA A 118 6.78 28.38 22.47
N PRO A 119 6.33 29.38 23.26
CA PRO A 119 5.13 30.15 22.94
C PRO A 119 5.30 30.84 21.57
N GLY A 120 4.45 30.48 20.61
CA GLY A 120 4.46 31.04 19.24
C GLY A 120 5.02 30.10 18.16
N LEU A 121 5.58 28.96 18.55
CA LEU A 121 6.21 27.99 17.64
C LEU A 121 5.51 26.61 17.67
N ARG A 122 4.57 26.44 18.61
CA ARG A 122 3.70 25.26 18.67
C ARG A 122 2.84 25.19 17.40
N ILE A 123 3.17 24.23 16.53
CA ILE A 123 2.31 23.85 15.42
C ILE A 123 1.12 23.13 16.06
N LYS A 124 -0.07 23.73 15.97
CA LYS A 124 -1.33 23.13 16.45
C LYS A 124 -1.72 21.94 15.58
#